data_AF-A0A947WGY6-F1
#
_entry.id   AF-A0A947WGY6-F1
#
_cell.length_a   1.000
_cell.length_b   1.000
_cell.length_c   1.000
_cell.angle_alpha   90.00
_cell.angle_beta   90.00
_cell.angle_gamma   90.00
#
_symmetry.space_group_name_H-M   'P 1'
#
loop_
_entity.id
_entity.type
_entity.pdbx_description
1 polymer ?
#
loop_
_entity_poly.entity_id
_entity_poly.type
_entity_poly.pdbx_seq_one_letter_code
_entity_poly.pdbx_strand_id
1 'polypeptide(L)'
;KEKEVSAYKKRIEEVGDTDIDDRLFQELFNLGAETFSLDDDYIARKLDVSRSTVERWKKGETAPVPTIRKTILKRLVELETQFLFGVLTN
;
A
#
# COMPACT_ATOMS: atom_id res chain seq x y z
N LYS A 1 -15.82 5.63 1.68
CA LYS A 1 -15.15 4.35 1.42
C LYS A 1 -15.07 3.97 -0.06
N GLU A 2 -16.15 3.60 -0.76
CA GLU A 2 -16.06 3.21 -2.19
C GLU A 2 -15.42 4.29 -3.09
N LYS A 3 -15.83 5.55 -2.92
CA LYS A 3 -15.25 6.69 -3.65
C LYS A 3 -13.75 6.87 -3.38
N GLU A 4 -13.29 6.63 -2.15
CA GLU A 4 -11.88 6.76 -1.75
C GLU A 4 -11.05 5.64 -2.36
N VAL A 5 -11.57 4.40 -2.34
CA VAL A 5 -10.97 3.24 -2.99
C VAL A 5 -10.82 3.47 -4.51
N SER A 6 -11.87 3.98 -5.17
CA SER A 6 -11.81 4.30 -6.60
C SER A 6 -10.81 5.42 -6.90
N ALA A 7 -10.76 6.47 -6.06
CA ALA A 7 -9.80 7.55 -6.22
C ALA A 7 -8.35 7.08 -6.04
N TYR A 8 -8.10 6.22 -5.06
CA TYR A 8 -6.79 5.63 -4.81
C TYR A 8 -6.31 4.77 -6.00
N LYS A 9 -7.16 3.85 -6.47
CA LYS A 9 -6.89 3.01 -7.64
C LYS A 9 -6.56 3.86 -8.87
N LYS A 10 -7.38 4.89 -9.14
CA LYS A 10 -7.16 5.81 -10.26
C LYS A 10 -5.81 6.52 -10.14
N ARG A 11 -5.47 7.02 -8.95
CA ARG A 11 -4.21 7.73 -8.72
C ARG A 11 -2.98 6.84 -8.94
N ILE A 12 -3.03 5.56 -8.54
CA ILE A 12 -1.93 4.62 -8.84
C ILE A 12 -1.77 4.38 -10.34
N GLU A 13 -2.87 4.25 -11.09
CA GLU A 13 -2.80 4.00 -12.54
C GLU A 13 -2.32 5.23 -13.32
N GLU A 14 -2.62 6.44 -12.86
CA GLU A 14 -2.16 7.70 -13.49
C GLU A 14 -0.68 7.98 -13.26
N VAL A 15 -0.07 7.41 -12.22
CA VAL A 15 1.36 7.61 -11.93
C VAL A 15 2.22 6.66 -12.77
N GLY A 16 3.21 7.21 -13.47
CA GLY A 16 4.18 6.43 -14.24
C GLY A 16 5.03 5.52 -13.34
N ASP A 17 5.46 4.38 -13.89
CA ASP A 17 6.17 3.35 -13.12
C ASP A 17 7.50 3.85 -12.51
N THR A 18 8.11 4.86 -13.14
CA THR A 18 9.38 5.48 -12.72
C THR A 18 9.21 6.78 -11.94
N ASP A 19 7.99 7.29 -11.83
CA ASP A 19 7.73 8.66 -11.36
C ASP A 19 7.41 8.71 -9.87
N ILE A 20 7.49 7.58 -9.18
CA ILE A 20 7.21 7.47 -7.76
C ILE A 20 8.50 7.75 -6.97
N ASP A 21 8.72 9.01 -6.61
CA ASP A 21 9.76 9.38 -5.65
C ASP A 21 9.42 8.94 -4.21
N ASP A 22 10.34 9.14 -3.27
CA ASP A 22 10.20 8.64 -1.89
C ASP A 22 8.99 9.26 -1.19
N ARG A 23 8.74 10.55 -1.45
CA ARG A 23 7.65 11.31 -0.85
C ARG A 23 6.30 10.85 -1.39
N LEU A 24 6.19 10.72 -2.71
CA LEU A 24 4.99 10.24 -3.37
C LEU A 24 4.68 8.79 -2.98
N PHE A 25 5.72 7.94 -2.87
CA PHE A 25 5.54 6.59 -2.35
C PHE A 25 4.97 6.61 -0.93
N GLN A 26 5.58 7.37 -0.01
CA GLN A 26 5.11 7.47 1.38
C GLN A 26 3.65 7.94 1.45
N GLU A 27 3.30 9.00 0.72
CA GLU A 27 1.93 9.56 0.68
C GLU A 27 0.93 8.49 0.22
N LEU A 28 1.21 7.83 -0.91
CA LEU A 28 0.32 6.81 -1.46
C LEU A 28 0.29 5.54 -0.61
N PHE A 29 1.39 5.19 0.06
CA PHE A 29 1.43 4.02 0.93
C PHE A 29 0.58 4.23 2.18
N ASN A 30 0.73 5.39 2.85
CA ASN A 30 -0.08 5.75 4.01
C ASN A 30 -1.57 5.86 3.64
N LEU A 31 -1.88 6.57 2.55
CA LEU A 31 -3.24 6.69 2.07
C LEU A 31 -3.87 5.32 1.76
N GLY A 32 -3.11 4.41 1.14
CA GLY A 32 -3.55 3.05 0.86
C GLY A 32 -3.83 2.26 2.13
N ALA A 33 -2.88 2.22 3.07
CA ALA A 33 -3.02 1.53 4.34
C ALA A 33 -4.25 2.01 5.13
N GLU A 34 -4.48 3.33 5.19
CA GLU A 34 -5.64 3.92 5.86
C GLU A 34 -6.96 3.60 5.14
N THR A 35 -7.01 3.81 3.81
CA THR A 35 -8.19 3.57 2.98
C THR A 35 -8.69 2.13 3.11
N PHE A 36 -7.75 1.18 3.13
CA PHE A 36 -8.03 -0.25 3.24
C PHE A 36 -8.04 -0.78 4.67
N SER A 37 -7.81 0.10 5.66
CA SER A 37 -7.79 -0.24 7.09
C SER A 37 -6.83 -1.41 7.40
N LEU A 38 -5.67 -1.42 6.74
CA LEU A 38 -4.65 -2.46 6.87
C LEU A 38 -3.69 -2.11 8.01
N ASP A 39 -3.46 -3.04 8.92
CA ASP A 39 -2.46 -2.87 9.98
C ASP A 39 -1.05 -3.22 9.48
N ASP A 40 -0.03 -2.68 10.15
CA ASP A 40 1.37 -2.80 9.74
C ASP A 40 1.86 -4.26 9.80
N ASP A 41 1.36 -5.07 10.74
CA ASP A 41 1.75 -6.49 10.84
C ASP A 41 1.14 -7.33 9.71
N TYR A 42 -0.07 -7.01 9.27
CA TYR A 42 -0.70 -7.64 8.12
C TYR A 42 -0.01 -7.26 6.82
N ILE A 43 0.28 -5.96 6.62
CA ILE A 43 1.03 -5.49 5.44
C ILE A 43 2.41 -6.15 5.40
N ALA A 44 3.14 -6.17 6.52
CA ALA A 44 4.46 -6.80 6.62
C ALA A 44 4.43 -8.27 6.20
N ARG A 45 3.49 -9.05 6.76
CA ARG A 45 3.31 -10.48 6.42
C ARG A 45 2.97 -10.69 4.95
N LYS A 46 2.17 -9.81 4.36
CA LYS A 46 1.69 -9.96 2.98
C LYS A 46 2.66 -9.46 1.92
N LEU A 47 3.57 -8.58 2.30
CA LEU A 47 4.65 -8.08 1.45
C LEU A 47 5.99 -8.78 1.70
N ASP A 48 6.04 -9.74 2.62
CA ASP A 48 7.25 -10.46 3.04
C ASP A 48 8.40 -9.52 3.45
N VAL A 49 8.07 -8.54 4.30
CA VAL A 49 9.03 -7.60 4.89
C VAL A 49 8.86 -7.53 6.39
N SER A 50 9.86 -6.99 7.09
CA SER A 50 9.72 -6.75 8.53
C SER A 50 8.70 -5.64 8.82
N ARG A 51 8.02 -5.73 9.96
CA ARG A 51 7.16 -4.62 10.47
C ARG A 51 7.92 -3.30 10.55
N SER A 52 9.18 -3.34 11.01
CA SER A 52 10.03 -2.14 11.04
C SER A 52 10.29 -1.55 9.65
N THR A 53 10.32 -2.37 8.59
CA THR A 53 10.42 -1.89 7.21
C THR A 53 9.17 -1.09 6.82
N VAL A 54 7.98 -1.61 7.16
CA VAL A 54 6.70 -0.92 6.93
C VAL A 54 6.66 0.40 7.70
N GLU A 55 7.05 0.41 8.97
CA GLU A 55 7.08 1.63 9.78
C GLU A 55 8.02 2.70 9.20
N ARG A 56 9.20 2.30 8.71
CA ARG A 56 10.14 3.21 8.04
C ARG A 56 9.56 3.81 6.76
N TRP A 57 8.86 3.00 5.97
CA TRP A 57 8.15 3.46 4.78
C TRP A 57 7.07 4.49 5.11
N LYS A 58 6.24 4.22 6.13
CA LYS A 58 5.18 5.14 6.57
C LYS A 58 5.73 6.47 7.09
N LYS A 59 6.89 6.44 7.75
CA LYS A 59 7.61 7.62 8.25
C LYS A 59 8.42 8.35 7.18
N GLY A 60 8.62 7.74 6.01
CA GLY A 60 9.46 8.30 4.94
C GLY A 60 10.95 8.26 5.25
N GLU A 61 11.36 7.42 6.22
CA GLU A 61 12.78 7.21 6.57
C GLU A 61 13.50 6.42 5.47
N THR A 62 12.79 5.49 4.83
CA THR A 62 13.24 4.75 3.66
C THR A 62 12.08 4.52 2.71
N ALA A 63 12.37 4.16 1.46
CA ALA A 63 11.40 3.68 0.49
C ALA A 63 11.93 2.41 -0.20
N PRO A 64 11.06 1.58 -0.78
CA PRO A 64 11.47 0.48 -1.66
C PRO A 64 12.28 1.01 -2.85
N VAL A 65 13.01 0.13 -3.54
CA VAL A 65 13.66 0.50 -4.80
C VAL A 65 12.62 0.98 -5.82
N PRO A 66 12.91 2.00 -6.66
CA PRO A 66 11.92 2.63 -7.54
C PRO A 66 11.08 1.65 -8.36
N THR A 67 11.71 0.61 -8.91
CA THR A 67 11.09 -0.40 -9.78
C THR A 67 9.98 -1.22 -9.14
N ILE A 68 9.91 -1.30 -7.80
CA ILE A 68 8.89 -2.11 -7.10
C ILE A 68 7.83 -1.27 -6.39
N ARG A 69 7.95 0.06 -6.40
CA ARG A 69 7.05 0.96 -5.64
C ARG A 69 5.61 0.83 -6.10
N LYS A 70 5.38 0.91 -7.41
CA LYS A 70 4.03 0.77 -7.98
C LYS A 70 3.44 -0.62 -7.69
N THR A 71 4.25 -1.67 -7.78
CA THR A 71 3.84 -3.04 -7.45
C THR A 71 3.39 -3.14 -5.99
N ILE A 72 4.13 -2.55 -5.05
CA ILE A 72 3.74 -2.52 -3.63
C ILE A 72 2.40 -1.77 -3.44
N LEU A 73 2.23 -0.62 -4.07
CA LEU A 73 0.99 0.16 -3.97
C LEU A 73 -0.21 -0.60 -4.56
N LYS A 74 -0.04 -1.27 -5.71
CA LYS A 74 -1.05 -2.17 -6.28
C LYS A 74 -1.36 -3.34 -5.36
N ARG A 75 -0.35 -3.89 -4.70
CA ARG A 75 -0.54 -4.99 -3.75
C ARG A 75 -1.43 -4.59 -2.58
N LEU A 76 -1.33 -3.36 -2.06
CA LEU A 76 -2.25 -2.88 -1.00
C LEU A 76 -3.73 -2.96 -1.42
N VAL A 77 -4.04 -2.73 -2.70
CA VAL A 77 -5.39 -2.84 -3.25
C VAL A 77 -5.89 -4.29 -3.22
N GLU A 78 -5.02 -5.24 -3.57
CA GLU A 78 -5.37 -6.68 -3.57
C GLU A 78 -5.58 -7.22 -2.15
N LEU A 79 -4.89 -6.64 -1.17
CA LEU A 79 -4.99 -7.04 0.23
C LEU A 79 -6.34 -6.69 0.87
N GLU A 80 -6.99 -5.60 0.44
CA GLU A 80 -8.37 -5.28 0.82
C GLU A 80 -9.31 -6.44 0.46
N THR A 81 -9.17 -6.97 -0.75
CA THR A 81 -10.05 -8.03 -1.25
C THR A 81 -9.89 -9.30 -0.40
N GLN A 82 -8.65 -9.68 -0.07
CA GLN A 82 -8.36 -10.85 0.77
C GLN A 82 -8.82 -10.69 2.22
N PHE A 83 -8.71 -9.48 2.78
CA PHE A 83 -9.18 -9.21 4.13
C PHE A 83 -10.70 -9.42 4.25
N LEU A 84 -11.48 -8.94 3.27
CA LEU A 84 -12.93 -9.12 3.26
C LEU A 84 -13.34 -10.61 3.13
N PHE A 85 -12.67 -11.40 2.29
CA PHE A 85 -12.97 -12.84 2.17
C PHE A 85 -12.58 -13.66 3.41
N GLY A 86 -11.49 -13.30 4.10
CA GLY A 86 -11.05 -13.98 5.32
C GLY A 86 -11.93 -13.70 6.54
N VAL A 87 -12.62 -12.56 6.58
CA VAL A 87 -13.58 -12.20 7.64
C VAL A 87 -14.94 -12.87 7.41
N LEU A 88 -15.36 -13.08 6.16
CA LEU A 88 -16.64 -13.71 5.83
C LEU A 88 -16.64 -15.25 5.92
N THR A 89 -15.50 -15.86 6.21
CA THR A 89 -15.32 -17.32 6.26
C THR A 89 -15.02 -17.89 7.65
N ASN A 90 -15.09 -17.05 8.70
CA ASN A 90 -15.03 -17.49 10.11
C ASN A 90 -16.35 -17.25 10.84
#